data_AF-A0A2J7Z3T0-F1
#
_entry.id   AF-A0A2J7Z3T0-F1
#
_cell.length_a   1.000
_cell.length_b   1.000
_cell.length_c   1.000
_cell.angle_alpha   90.00
_cell.angle_beta   90.00
_cell.angle_gamma   90.00
#
_symmetry.space_group_name_H-M   'P 1'
#
loop_
_entity.id
_entity.type
_entity.pdbx_description
1 polymer ?
#
loop_
_entity_poly.entity_id
_entity_poly.type
_entity_poly.pdbx_seq_one_letter_code
_entity_poly.pdbx_strand_id
1 'polypeptide(L)' 'MPEITPISLKAIAPWALFFGLLMLILLYFIGAEQGATAVLSGEGVHEWVHDGRHLLGFPCH' A
#
# COMPACT_ATOMS: atom_id res chain seq x y z
N MET A 1 16.05 -30.29 -22.08
CA MET A 1 16.18 -28.88 -21.68
C MET A 1 14.81 -28.43 -21.22
N PRO A 2 14.61 -27.85 -20.03
CA PRO A 2 13.29 -27.32 -19.69
C PRO A 2 12.94 -26.20 -20.67
N GLU A 3 11.72 -26.24 -21.21
CA GLU A 3 11.20 -25.16 -22.04
C GLU A 3 10.82 -24.00 -21.13
N ILE A 4 11.41 -22.82 -21.36
CA ILE A 4 11.01 -21.60 -20.68
C ILE A 4 9.91 -20.96 -21.51
N THR A 5 8.66 -21.27 -21.18
CA THR A 5 7.50 -20.65 -21.84
C THR A 5 7.20 -19.30 -21.17
N PRO A 6 7.27 -18.16 -21.87
CA PRO A 6 7.01 -16.85 -21.29
C PRO A 6 5.54 -16.69 -20.88
N ILE A 7 5.30 -16.11 -19.70
CA ILE A 7 3.96 -15.82 -19.21
C ILE A 7 3.39 -14.63 -20.00
N SER A 8 2.16 -14.77 -20.49
CA SER A 8 1.46 -13.69 -21.19
C SER A 8 1.15 -12.52 -20.27
N LEU A 9 1.42 -11.29 -20.71
CA LEU A 9 1.06 -10.07 -19.98
C LEU A 9 -0.43 -9.99 -19.67
N LYS A 10 -1.30 -10.51 -20.56
CA LYS A 10 -2.76 -10.55 -20.34
C LYS A 10 -3.13 -11.42 -19.13
N ALA A 11 -2.35 -12.45 -18.83
CA ALA A 11 -2.57 -13.30 -17.68
C ALA A 11 -2.21 -12.59 -16.35
N ILE A 12 -1.24 -11.67 -16.39
CA ILE A 12 -0.76 -10.92 -15.21
C ILE A 12 -1.54 -9.62 -15.01
N ALA A 13 -2.03 -9.01 -16.09
CA ALA A 13 -2.73 -7.72 -16.09
C ALA A 13 -3.81 -7.56 -15.01
N PRO A 14 -4.77 -8.49 -14.79
CA PRO A 14 -5.78 -8.30 -13.75
C PRO A 14 -5.18 -8.27 -12.34
N TRP A 15 -4.16 -9.08 -12.07
CA TRP A 15 -3.47 -9.12 -10.78
C TRP A 15 -2.63 -7.87 -10.56
N ALA A 16 -1.89 -7.44 -11.59
CA ALA A 16 -1.12 -6.20 -11.53
C ALA A 16 -2.01 -4.98 -11.27
N LEU A 17 -3.18 -4.90 -11.93
CA LEU A 17 -4.16 -3.86 -11.67
C LEU A 17 -4.72 -3.92 -10.25
N PHE A 18 -5.07 -5.13 -9.78
CA PHE A 18 -5.59 -5.32 -8.43
C PHE A 18 -4.58 -4.88 -7.36
N PHE A 19 -3.35 -5.40 -7.40
CA PHE A 19 -2.31 -5.03 -6.45
C PHE A 19 -1.85 -3.58 -6.62
N GLY A 20 -1.82 -3.06 -7.85
CA GLY A 20 -1.53 -1.66 -8.12
C GLY A 20 -2.56 -0.73 -7.47
N LEU A 21 -3.84 -1.06 -7.58
CA LEU A 21 -4.90 -0.30 -6.92
C LEU A 21 -4.80 -0.38 -5.39
N LEU A 22 -4.59 -1.58 -4.83
CA LEU A 22 -4.39 -1.75 -3.38
C LEU A 22 -3.18 -0.97 -2.87
N MET A 23 -2.08 -0.96 -3.62
CA MET A 23 -0.89 -0.17 -3.29
C MET A 23 -1.22 1.32 -3.24
N LEU A 24 -1.93 1.85 -4.23
CA LEU A 24 -2.31 3.27 -4.26
C LEU A 24 -3.23 3.63 -3.07
N ILE A 25 -4.17 2.75 -2.73
CA ILE A 25 -5.02 2.91 -1.54
C ILE A 25 -4.17 2.97 -0.28
N LEU A 26 -3.22 2.03 -0.09
CA LEU A 26 -2.33 2.01 1.07
C LEU A 26 -1.46 3.28 1.15
N LEU A 27 -0.89 3.72 0.03
CA LEU A 27 -0.11 4.95 -0.03
C LEU A 27 -0.93 6.19 0.35
N TYR A 28 -2.20 6.26 -0.08
CA TYR A 28 -3.12 7.32 0.32
C TYR A 28 -3.39 7.30 1.83
N PHE A 29 -3.72 6.14 2.40
CA PHE A 29 -4.01 6.04 3.83
C PHE A 29 -2.79 6.31 4.72
N ILE A 30 -1.61 5.78 4.37
CA ILE A 30 -0.38 5.98 5.16
C ILE A 30 0.15 7.42 5.00
N GLY A 31 0.07 7.98 3.80
CA GLY A 31 0.68 9.26 3.46
C GLY A 31 -0.20 10.49 3.66
N ALA A 32 -1.49 10.42 3.31
CA ALA A 32 -2.38 11.59 3.23
C ALA A 32 -3.40 11.67 4.38
N GLU A 33 -3.87 10.53 4.91
CA GLU A 33 -4.89 10.49 5.95
C GLU A 33 -4.28 10.26 7.34
N GLN A 34 -4.12 11.35 8.09
CA GLN A 34 -3.94 11.32 9.56
C GLN A 34 -5.17 11.90 10.29
N GLY A 35 -6.21 12.32 9.56
CA GLY A 35 -7.26 13.22 10.07
C GLY A 35 -8.63 12.57 10.28
N ALA A 36 -9.15 11.79 9.33
CA ALA A 36 -10.52 11.26 9.46
C ALA A 36 -10.59 9.96 10.29
N THR A 37 -9.53 9.16 10.30
CA THR A 37 -9.43 7.96 11.15
C THR A 37 -9.03 8.29 12.58
N ALA A 38 -8.32 9.40 12.84
CA ALA A 38 -7.88 9.81 14.18
C ALA A 38 -9.02 9.97 15.21
N VAL A 39 -10.24 10.22 14.76
CA VAL A 39 -11.43 10.32 15.62
C VAL A 39 -11.94 8.93 16.06
N LEU A 40 -11.63 7.87 15.31
CA LEU A 40 -12.03 6.48 15.58
C LEU A 40 -10.86 5.56 15.96
N SER A 41 -9.63 5.96 15.67
CA SER A 41 -8.43 5.14 15.84
C SER A 41 -7.84 5.38 17.22
N GLY A 42 -7.99 4.40 18.11
CA GLY A 42 -7.23 4.35 19.35
C GLY A 42 -5.71 4.39 19.09
N GLU A 43 -4.97 4.67 20.16
CA GLU A 43 -3.52 4.91 20.20
C GLU A 43 -2.71 3.93 19.32
N GLY A 44 -2.98 2.62 19.39
CA GLY A 44 -2.23 1.62 18.60
C GLY A 44 -2.42 1.67 17.08
N VAL A 45 -3.58 2.10 16.56
CA VAL A 45 -3.75 2.27 15.10
C VAL A 45 -3.04 3.54 14.64
N HIS A 46 -3.03 4.57 15.48
CA HIS A 46 -2.31 5.80 15.21
C HIS A 46 -0.80 5.54 15.11
N GLU A 47 -0.21 4.81 16.06
CA GLU A 47 1.19 4.42 16.04
C GLU A 47 1.53 3.52 14.85
N TRP A 48 0.69 2.54 14.52
CA TRP A 48 0.92 1.66 13.37
C TRP A 48 0.98 2.42 12.03
N VAL A 49 0.05 3.36 11.81
CA VAL A 49 0.06 4.20 10.60
C VAL A 49 1.25 5.16 10.61
N HIS A 50 1.57 5.73 11.78
CA HIS A 50 2.71 6.61 11.98
C HIS A 50 4.04 5.92 11.64
N ASP A 51 4.25 4.69 12.11
CA ASP A 51 5.44 3.88 11.80
C ASP A 51 5.47 3.44 10.34
N GLY A 52 4.32 3.11 9.75
CA GLY A 52 4.21 2.84 8.32
C GLY A 52 4.67 4.03 7.46
N ARG A 53 4.37 5.26 7.89
CA ARG A 53 4.80 6.48 7.19
C ARG A 53 6.33 6.66 7.26
N HIS A 54 6.92 6.40 8.41
CA HIS A 54 8.38 6.37 8.57
C HIS A 54 9.03 5.30 7.68
N LEU A 55 8.47 4.09 7.63
CA LEU A 55 8.97 3.02 6.77
C LEU A 55 8.95 3.39 5.28
N LEU A 56 7.95 4.16 4.85
CA LEU A 56 7.84 4.65 3.48
C LEU A 56 8.65 5.94 3.21
N GLY A 57 9.41 6.44 4.20
CA GLY A 57 10.30 7.59 4.07
C GLY A 57 9.59 8.94 3.96
N PHE A 58 8.30 8.99 4.27
CA PHE A 58 7.56 10.24 4.34
C PHE A 58 8.01 11.05 5.58
N PRO A 59 8.17 12.38 5.46
CA PRO A 59 8.58 13.20 6.59
C PRO A 59 7.48 13.23 7.65
N CYS A 60 7.90 13.24 8.91
CA CYS A 60 7.05 13.60 10.03
C CYS A 60 7.21 15.10 10.29
N HIS A 61 6.10 15.76 10.66
CA HIS A 61 6.08 17.19 11.00
C HIS A 61 7.12 17.52 12.08
#